data_AF-A0A3D1BHL1-F1
#
_entry.id   AF-A0A3D1BHL1-F1
#
_cell.length_a   1.000
_cell.length_b   1.000
_cell.length_c   1.000
_cell.angle_alpha   90.00
_cell.angle_beta   90.00
_cell.angle_gamma   90.00
#
_symmetry.space_group_name_H-M   'P 1'
#
loop_
_entity.id
_entity.type
_entity.pdbx_description
1 polymer ?
#
loop_
_entity_poly.entity_id
_entity_poly.type
_entity_poly.pdbx_seq_one_letter_code
_entity_poly.pdbx_strand_id
1 'polypeptide(L)'
;ILLDERGGPNHVQNFCFAPIHGDTQTDELILTPTYHYIGHFSKFIEPGARRVSTSASRSTIESTTFENPSGELVTVVMNRTDNPMTYALVVGGEEVHVDILPHAIQTLVY
;
A
#
# COMPACT_ATOMS: atom_id res chain seq x y z
N ILE A 1 -2.94 -16.84 2.16
CA ILE A 1 -1.78 -15.91 2.18
C ILE A 1 -0.67 -16.35 1.23
N LEU A 2 -0.43 -17.66 1.12
CA LEU A 2 0.51 -18.28 0.19
C LEU A 2 -0.23 -19.38 -0.57
N LEU A 3 -0.01 -19.48 -1.88
CA LEU A 3 -0.49 -20.56 -2.76
C LEU A 3 0.66 -21.01 -3.67
N ASP A 4 0.53 -22.15 -4.35
CA ASP A 4 1.50 -22.56 -5.38
C ASP A 4 1.43 -21.68 -6.63
N GLU A 5 2.33 -21.89 -7.60
CA GLU A 5 2.39 -21.10 -8.84
C GLU A 5 1.11 -21.19 -9.72
N ARG A 6 0.19 -22.13 -9.41
CA ARG A 6 -1.10 -22.31 -10.08
C ARG A 6 -2.27 -21.77 -9.28
N GLY A 7 -2.05 -21.24 -8.08
CA GLY A 7 -3.10 -20.74 -7.20
C GLY A 7 -3.82 -21.83 -6.39
N GLY A 8 -3.15 -22.95 -6.17
CA GLY A 8 -3.64 -24.10 -5.41
C GLY A 8 -2.75 -24.47 -4.21
N PRO A 9 -2.88 -25.73 -3.71
CA PRO A 9 -3.85 -26.74 -4.13
C PRO A 9 -5.28 -26.39 -3.68
N ASN A 10 -6.25 -26.76 -4.50
CA ASN A 10 -7.67 -26.67 -4.15
C ASN A 10 -8.39 -27.97 -4.55
N HIS A 11 -9.06 -28.63 -3.59
CA HIS A 11 -9.66 -29.95 -3.77
C HIS A 11 -10.79 -30.00 -4.82
N VAL A 12 -11.40 -28.87 -5.15
CA VAL A 12 -12.42 -28.73 -6.21
C VAL A 12 -11.93 -27.86 -7.37
N GLN A 13 -10.61 -27.68 -7.50
CA GLN A 13 -9.97 -26.90 -8.57
C GLN A 13 -10.42 -25.43 -8.65
N ASN A 14 -10.90 -24.87 -7.54
CA ASN A 14 -11.22 -23.46 -7.43
C ASN A 14 -9.95 -22.65 -7.07
N PHE A 15 -9.07 -22.48 -8.06
CA PHE A 15 -7.79 -21.79 -7.88
C PHE A 15 -7.99 -20.28 -7.69
N CYS A 16 -7.09 -19.67 -6.92
CA CYS A 16 -7.16 -18.26 -6.56
C CYS A 16 -5.79 -17.59 -6.62
N PHE A 17 -5.79 -16.26 -6.58
CA PHE A 17 -4.57 -15.47 -6.45
C PHE A 17 -4.28 -15.16 -4.97
N ALA A 18 -3.01 -15.17 -4.59
CA ALA A 18 -2.56 -14.86 -3.24
C ALA A 18 -1.54 -13.71 -3.23
N PRO A 19 -1.39 -13.02 -2.10
CA PRO A 19 -0.31 -12.05 -1.93
C PRO A 19 1.09 -12.63 -2.19
N ILE A 20 1.29 -13.92 -1.88
CA ILE A 20 2.55 -14.61 -2.15
C ILE A 20 2.23 -15.89 -2.90
N HIS A 21 3.01 -16.21 -3.93
CA HIS A 21 3.00 -17.50 -4.61
C HIS A 21 4.35 -18.20 -4.43
N GLY A 22 4.35 -19.50 -4.18
CA GLY A 22 5.56 -20.32 -4.16
C GLY A 22 5.70 -21.05 -5.50
N ASP A 23 6.84 -20.89 -6.17
CA ASP A 23 7.17 -21.70 -7.33
C ASP A 23 7.80 -23.02 -6.86
N THR A 24 7.03 -24.11 -6.97
CA THR A 24 7.44 -25.42 -6.49
C THR A 24 8.52 -26.09 -7.35
N GLN A 25 8.82 -25.55 -8.53
CA GLN A 25 9.86 -26.04 -9.43
C GLN A 25 11.22 -25.40 -9.13
N THR A 26 11.22 -24.14 -8.69
CA THR A 26 12.45 -23.37 -8.41
C THR A 26 12.74 -23.17 -6.93
N ASP A 27 11.79 -23.50 -6.03
CA ASP A 27 11.86 -23.22 -4.58
C ASP A 27 11.92 -21.72 -4.24
N GLU A 28 11.30 -20.89 -5.09
CA GLU A 28 11.27 -19.44 -4.94
C GLU A 28 9.92 -18.91 -4.44
N LEU A 29 9.95 -17.80 -3.70
CA LEU A 29 8.75 -17.04 -3.34
C LEU A 29 8.58 -15.83 -4.25
N ILE A 30 7.43 -15.78 -4.90
CA ILE A 30 6.99 -14.66 -5.74
C ILE A 30 6.08 -13.77 -4.89
N LEU A 31 6.60 -12.59 -4.53
CA LEU A 31 5.82 -11.53 -3.89
C LEU A 31 5.00 -10.80 -4.94
N THR A 32 3.68 -10.84 -4.82
CA THR A 32 2.80 -10.19 -5.78
C THR A 32 2.57 -8.72 -5.39
N PRO A 33 2.04 -7.87 -6.30
CA PRO A 33 1.68 -6.51 -5.95
C PRO A 33 0.79 -6.43 -4.71
N THR A 34 -0.13 -7.39 -4.52
CA THR A 34 -1.01 -7.43 -3.33
C THR A 34 -0.23 -7.54 -2.02
N TYR A 35 0.89 -8.27 -1.97
CA TYR A 35 1.75 -8.31 -0.78
C TYR A 35 2.30 -6.93 -0.44
N HIS A 36 2.82 -6.22 -1.45
CA HIS A 36 3.36 -4.87 -1.26
C HIS A 36 2.27 -3.88 -0.85
N TYR A 37 1.11 -3.93 -1.49
CA TYR A 37 -0.03 -3.05 -1.15
C TYR A 37 -0.47 -3.27 0.30
N ILE A 38 -0.62 -4.52 0.75
CA ILE A 38 -0.91 -4.82 2.16
C ILE A 38 0.20 -4.29 3.07
N GLY A 39 1.47 -4.42 2.65
CA GLY A 39 2.64 -3.90 3.37
C GLY A 39 2.61 -2.39 3.59
N HIS A 40 2.18 -1.61 2.60
CA HIS A 40 2.06 -0.14 2.70
C HIS A 40 1.10 0.33 3.80
N PHE A 41 0.18 -0.53 4.24
CA PHE A 41 -0.68 -0.29 5.40
C PHE A 41 -0.15 -1.02 6.63
N SER A 42 -0.11 -2.35 6.60
CA SER A 42 0.14 -3.20 7.77
C SER A 42 1.52 -3.02 8.41
N LYS A 43 2.53 -2.58 7.66
CA LYS A 43 3.87 -2.33 8.21
C LYS A 43 3.95 -1.04 9.02
N PHE A 44 3.12 -0.05 8.70
CA PHE A 44 3.25 1.31 9.21
C PHE A 44 2.07 1.73 10.10
N ILE A 45 0.89 1.15 9.91
CA ILE A 45 -0.31 1.45 10.68
C ILE A 45 -0.48 0.40 11.76
N GLU A 46 -0.34 0.82 13.02
CA GLU A 46 -0.33 -0.06 14.17
C GLU A 46 -1.75 -0.47 14.62
N PRO A 47 -1.92 -1.63 15.26
CA PRO A 47 -3.17 -1.95 15.95
C PRO A 47 -3.57 -0.85 16.94
N GLY A 48 -4.79 -0.32 16.79
CA GLY A 48 -5.29 0.78 17.61
C GLY A 48 -5.09 2.16 16.99
N ALA A 49 -4.41 2.27 15.84
CA ALA A 49 -4.34 3.51 15.09
C ALA A 49 -5.73 4.03 14.71
N ARG A 50 -5.88 5.35 14.69
CA ARG A 50 -7.13 6.04 14.38
C ARG A 50 -7.02 6.71 13.03
N ARG A 51 -7.98 6.46 12.14
CA ARG A 51 -8.03 7.21 10.88
C ARG A 51 -8.40 8.66 11.16
N VAL A 52 -7.58 9.59 10.69
CA VAL A 52 -7.83 11.03 10.76
C VAL A 52 -8.26 11.57 9.40
N SER A 53 -8.78 12.80 9.37
CA SER A 53 -9.25 13.40 8.12
C SER A 53 -8.09 13.72 7.19
N THR A 54 -8.23 13.34 5.92
CA THR A 54 -7.30 13.66 4.83
C THR A 54 -8.10 14.23 3.68
N SER A 55 -7.58 15.26 3.01
CA SER A 55 -8.24 15.85 1.84
C SER A 55 -7.23 16.04 0.72
N ALA A 56 -7.50 15.41 -0.41
CA ALA A 56 -6.74 15.61 -1.63
C ALA A 56 -7.34 16.77 -2.43
N SER A 57 -6.50 17.70 -2.88
CA SER A 57 -6.91 18.83 -3.72
C SER A 57 -7.15 18.44 -5.18
N ARG A 58 -6.73 17.24 -5.58
CA ARG A 58 -6.89 16.67 -6.92
C ARG A 58 -7.51 15.28 -6.82
N SER A 59 -8.51 15.01 -7.66
CA SER A 59 -9.19 13.71 -7.71
C SER A 59 -8.31 12.56 -8.21
N THR A 60 -7.17 12.87 -8.81
CA THR A 60 -6.21 11.88 -9.33
C THR A 60 -5.30 11.28 -8.24
N ILE A 61 -5.33 11.84 -7.02
CA ILE A 61 -4.57 11.34 -5.88
C ILE A 61 -5.55 10.73 -4.87
N GLU A 62 -5.37 9.45 -4.59
CA GLU A 62 -6.06 8.79 -3.48
C GLU A 62 -5.16 8.84 -2.24
N SER A 63 -5.72 9.19 -1.08
CA SER A 63 -4.96 9.28 0.16
C SER A 63 -5.79 8.98 1.40
N THR A 64 -5.12 8.51 2.44
CA THR A 64 -5.69 8.30 3.77
C THR A 64 -4.60 8.45 4.83
N THR A 65 -4.95 9.03 5.98
CA THR A 65 -4.02 9.24 7.08
C THR A 65 -4.51 8.55 8.36
N PHE A 66 -3.58 7.98 9.11
CA PHE A 66 -3.81 7.35 10.40
C PHE A 66 -2.87 7.95 11.44
N GLU A 67 -3.34 8.09 12.67
CA GLU A 67 -2.54 8.40 13.85
C GLU A 67 -2.33 7.11 14.63
N ASN A 68 -1.08 6.68 14.75
CA ASN A 68 -0.70 5.53 15.57
C ASN A 68 -0.88 5.85 17.06
N PRO A 69 -1.01 4.84 17.95
CA PRO A 69 -1.11 5.06 19.40
C PRO A 69 0.06 5.85 20.01
N SER A 70 1.22 5.85 19.35
CA SER A 70 2.40 6.65 19.71
C SER A 70 2.24 8.15 19.44
N GLY A 71 1.25 8.54 18.63
CA GLY A 71 1.03 9.90 18.13
C GLY A 71 1.65 10.17 16.74
N GLU A 72 2.40 9.22 16.19
CA GLU A 72 2.97 9.31 14.83
C GLU A 72 1.86 9.27 13.76
N LEU A 73 2.00 10.10 12.73
CA LEU A 73 1.06 10.14 11.60
C LEU A 73 1.61 9.34 10.42
N VAL A 74 0.73 8.55 9.81
CA VAL A 74 1.02 7.72 8.65
C VAL A 74 0.05 8.07 7.54
N THR A 75 0.56 8.65 6.45
CA THR A 75 -0.23 8.95 5.25
C THR A 75 0.13 7.99 4.14
N VAL A 76 -0.86 7.28 3.61
CA VAL A 76 -0.72 6.44 2.41
C VAL A 76 -1.27 7.21 1.21
N VAL A 77 -0.49 7.29 0.15
CA VAL A 77 -0.81 8.03 -1.08
C VAL A 77 -0.70 7.09 -2.28
N MET A 78 -1.66 7.14 -3.19
CA MET A 78 -1.65 6.35 -4.43
C MET A 78 -1.79 7.26 -5.66
N ASN A 79 -0.88 7.06 -6.61
CA ASN A 79 -0.98 7.59 -7.97
C ASN A 79 -1.40 6.47 -8.92
N ARG A 80 -2.64 6.52 -9.41
CA ARG A 80 -3.18 5.54 -10.37
C ARG A 80 -3.01 5.94 -11.83
N THR A 81 -2.36 7.08 -12.08
CA THR A 81 -2.23 7.66 -13.42
C THR A 81 -0.95 7.18 -14.09
N ASP A 82 -0.89 7.36 -15.41
CA ASP A 82 0.28 7.05 -16.23
C ASP A 82 1.40 8.09 -16.15
N ASN A 83 1.20 9.17 -15.39
CA ASN A 83 2.16 10.28 -15.30
C ASN A 83 2.72 10.43 -13.88
N PRO A 84 4.00 10.79 -13.73
CA PRO A 84 4.53 11.20 -12.44
C PRO A 84 3.81 12.47 -11.97
N MET A 85 3.72 12.64 -10.66
CA MET A 85 3.12 13.83 -10.06
C MET A 85 3.95 14.30 -8.88
N THR A 86 4.07 15.62 -8.74
CA THR A 86 4.50 16.26 -7.50
C THR A 86 3.26 16.70 -6.74
N TYR A 87 3.19 16.36 -5.45
CA TYR A 87 2.15 16.84 -4.55
C TYR A 87 2.78 17.48 -3.31
N ALA A 88 2.01 18.34 -2.66
CA ALA A 88 2.35 18.93 -1.37
C ALA A 88 1.64 18.13 -0.27
N LEU A 89 2.39 17.59 0.68
CA LEU A 89 1.86 17.10 1.95
C LEU A 89 1.88 18.28 2.93
N VAL A 90 0.70 18.71 3.36
CA VAL A 90 0.52 19.84 4.28
C VAL A 90 -0.04 19.32 5.60
N VAL A 91 0.63 19.63 6.70
CA VAL A 91 0.25 19.22 8.06
C VAL A 91 0.38 20.42 8.98
N GLY A 92 -0.76 20.95 9.45
CA GLY A 92 -0.78 22.20 10.21
C GLY A 92 -0.23 23.35 9.38
N GLY A 93 0.88 23.95 9.82
CA GLY A 93 1.57 25.04 9.13
C GLY A 93 2.80 24.62 8.32
N GLU A 94 3.11 23.31 8.27
CA GLU A 94 4.26 22.77 7.57
C GLU A 94 3.85 22.13 6.25
N GLU A 95 4.74 22.19 5.25
CA GLU A 95 4.54 21.64 3.92
C GLU A 95 5.83 20.98 3.42
N VAL A 96 5.68 19.82 2.77
CA VAL A 96 6.75 19.15 2.03
C VAL A 96 6.27 18.75 0.65
N HIS A 97 7.09 19.00 -0.37
CA HIS A 97 6.84 18.56 -1.73
C HIS A 97 7.40 17.15 -1.94
N VAL A 98 6.59 16.26 -2.50
CA VAL A 98 6.92 14.87 -2.71
C VAL A 98 6.56 14.47 -4.14
N ASP A 99 7.52 13.81 -4.80
CA ASP A 99 7.32 13.23 -6.12
C ASP A 99 6.83 11.77 -5.97
N ILE A 100 5.82 11.41 -6.76
CA ILE A 100 5.30 10.04 -6.87
C ILE A 100 5.25 9.63 -8.34
N LEU A 101 5.83 8.46 -8.64
CA LEU A 101 5.86 7.89 -9.98
C LEU A 101 4.46 7.46 -10.46
N PRO A 102 4.27 7.20 -11.76
CA PRO A 102 3.08 6.52 -12.27
C PRO A 102 2.83 5.20 -11.54
N HIS A 103 1.56 4.82 -11.38
CA HIS A 103 1.14 3.52 -10.83
C HIS A 103 1.80 3.13 -9.50
N ALA A 104 2.10 4.12 -8.66
CA ALA A 104 2.86 3.94 -7.43
C ALA A 104 2.01 4.22 -6.18
N ILE A 105 2.31 3.47 -5.13
CA ILE A 105 1.82 3.67 -3.77
C ILE A 105 3.00 4.09 -2.88
N GLN A 106 2.79 5.07 -2.02
CA GLN A 106 3.79 5.63 -1.12
C GLN A 106 3.22 5.74 0.30
N THR A 107 4.03 5.43 1.30
CA THR A 107 3.66 5.62 2.71
C THR A 107 4.65 6.60 3.34
N LEU A 108 4.13 7.69 3.88
CA LEU A 108 4.88 8.72 4.59
C LEU A 108 4.59 8.60 6.08
N VAL A 109 5.63 8.71 6.89
CA VAL A 109 5.60 8.55 8.35
C VAL A 109 6.28 9.78 8.95
N TYR A 110 5.60 10.47 9.87
CA TYR A 110 6.04 11.75 10.43
C TYR A 110 5.39 12.09 11.77
#